data_AF-A0A7H0NI22-F1
#
_entry.id   AF-A0A7H0NI22-F1
#
_cell.length_a   1.000
_cell.length_b   1.000
_cell.length_c   1.000
_cell.angle_alpha   90.00
_cell.angle_beta   90.00
_cell.angle_gamma   90.00
#
_symmetry.space_group_name_H-M   'P 1'
#
loop_
_entity.id
_entity.type
_entity.pdbx_description
1 polymer ?
#
loop_
_entity_poly.entity_id
_entity_poly.type
_entity_poly.pdbx_seq_one_letter_code
_entity_poly.pdbx_strand_id
1 'polypeptide(L)'
;MGPYGPGQPAPQPPLSGVAVASLVLSLLVCLAPLGLILGIVALVRIPGNGKRGKGLAVAGTAVGGAVVALTTLLLVVGGARFDAWTEEGGGLLGSRDTKAGTLNHLNTGDCFAPAGGLFAPEGVEHERMTDTSVEIVPCDRPHPAQVYGTFRLKGDHAISDPAAVSAQAFEGCVPLLHDFAPDTWALPDVGFSSYYPESVSGTGGDRTVRCWLGAEDGLPEVSLRQDPGTWDAGQRAYLKAMRPSSEAWFSSTGKVDTDLAAATAWAERMAEGGAESAKLLRAIDGFPARTRGPVTALANRLDALSGIQRSASRAATRAEFEKRWDIDGDEDASGEEWEARLALGLPVEDEEEGGGEQQG
;
A
#
# COMPACT_ATOMS: atom_id res chain seq x y z
N MET A 1 -74.67 -50.42 52.56
CA MET A 1 -74.14 -49.06 52.81
C MET A 1 -72.82 -49.25 53.54
N GLY A 2 -71.67 -49.24 52.88
CA GLY A 2 -70.84 -48.11 52.39
C GLY A 2 -69.37 -48.44 52.75
N PRO A 3 -68.32 -47.64 52.44
CA PRO A 3 -68.20 -46.47 51.55
C PRO A 3 -67.10 -46.61 50.45
N TYR A 4 -67.19 -45.79 49.40
CA TYR A 4 -66.12 -45.55 48.43
C TYR A 4 -64.94 -44.82 49.10
N GLY A 5 -63.71 -45.32 48.94
CA GLY A 5 -62.46 -44.66 49.32
C GLY A 5 -61.76 -44.00 48.11
N PRO A 6 -60.96 -42.93 48.31
CA PRO A 6 -60.38 -42.13 47.23
C PRO A 6 -59.13 -42.78 46.59
N GLY A 7 -58.87 -42.41 45.33
CA GLY A 7 -58.00 -43.11 44.38
C GLY A 7 -56.50 -43.11 44.66
N GLN A 8 -55.79 -43.97 43.92
CA GLN A 8 -54.34 -43.96 43.80
C GLN A 8 -53.92 -43.38 42.45
N PRO A 9 -53.00 -42.39 42.40
CA PRO A 9 -52.38 -41.96 41.15
C PRO A 9 -51.52 -43.09 40.57
N ALA A 10 -51.67 -43.35 39.28
CA ALA A 10 -50.81 -44.28 38.56
C ALA A 10 -49.33 -43.82 38.61
N PRO A 11 -48.36 -44.71 38.82
CA PRO A 11 -46.94 -44.35 38.81
C PRO A 11 -46.55 -43.85 37.42
N GLN A 12 -46.16 -42.58 37.34
CA GLN A 12 -45.58 -41.98 36.14
C GLN A 12 -44.21 -42.65 35.89
N PRO A 13 -43.98 -43.27 34.73
CA PRO A 13 -42.67 -43.84 34.41
C PRO A 13 -41.61 -42.72 34.27
N PRO A 14 -40.38 -42.94 34.76
CA PRO A 14 -39.35 -41.91 34.76
C PRO A 14 -38.90 -41.56 33.33
N LEU A 15 -38.67 -40.26 33.11
CA LEU A 15 -38.09 -39.73 31.88
C LEU A 15 -36.68 -40.30 31.68
N SER A 16 -36.38 -40.81 30.49
CA SER A 16 -35.06 -41.39 30.21
C SER A 16 -34.00 -40.29 30.18
N GLY A 17 -33.05 -40.32 31.12
CA GLY A 17 -31.93 -39.37 31.19
C GLY A 17 -31.07 -39.31 29.93
N VAL A 18 -31.09 -40.37 29.12
CA VAL A 18 -30.40 -40.44 27.83
C VAL A 18 -31.03 -39.49 26.79
N ALA A 19 -32.36 -39.30 26.82
CA ALA A 19 -33.03 -38.37 25.92
C ALA A 19 -32.70 -36.92 26.28
N VAL A 20 -32.63 -36.60 27.57
CA VAL A 20 -32.23 -35.26 28.06
C VAL A 20 -30.76 -34.99 27.75
N ALA A 21 -29.87 -35.98 27.94
CA ALA A 21 -28.47 -35.85 27.57
C ALA A 21 -28.28 -35.60 26.07
N SER A 22 -29.03 -36.28 25.20
CA SER A 22 -28.95 -36.05 23.74
C SER A 22 -29.39 -34.65 23.33
N LEU A 23 -30.40 -34.09 24.01
CA LEU A 23 -30.88 -32.73 23.76
C LEU A 23 -29.84 -31.69 24.20
N VAL A 24 -29.18 -31.91 25.34
CA VAL A 24 -28.17 -30.99 25.89
C VAL A 24 -26.87 -31.03 25.08
N LEU A 25 -26.43 -32.22 24.64
CA LEU A 25 -25.24 -32.34 23.79
C LEU A 25 -25.48 -31.82 22.36
N SER A 26 -26.71 -31.88 21.84
CA SER A 26 -27.07 -31.32 20.53
C SER A 26 -26.95 -29.80 20.45
N LEU A 27 -26.99 -29.10 21.60
CA LEU A 27 -26.91 -27.65 21.66
C LEU A 27 -25.45 -27.13 21.59
N LEU A 28 -24.47 -28.03 21.80
CA LEU A 28 -23.04 -27.74 21.71
C LEU A 28 -22.54 -28.06 20.30
N VAL A 29 -22.47 -27.00 19.48
CA VAL A 29 -22.20 -27.00 18.03
C VAL A 29 -20.92 -27.74 17.60
N CYS A 30 -19.96 -28.01 18.50
CA CYS A 30 -18.72 -28.73 18.17
C CYS A 30 -18.83 -30.27 18.07
N LEU A 31 -19.98 -30.87 18.40
CA LEU A 31 -20.16 -32.34 18.43
C LEU A 31 -21.31 -32.84 17.54
N ALA A 32 -21.80 -32.01 16.61
CA ALA A 32 -22.89 -32.33 15.68
C ALA A 32 -22.78 -33.72 14.99
N PRO A 33 -21.61 -34.20 14.50
CA PRO A 33 -21.53 -35.53 13.89
C PRO A 33 -21.73 -36.67 14.90
N LEU A 34 -21.30 -36.49 16.15
CA LEU A 34 -21.47 -37.49 17.22
C LEU A 34 -22.93 -37.57 17.70
N GLY A 35 -23.65 -36.44 17.71
CA GLY A 35 -25.09 -36.40 17.98
C GLY A 35 -25.91 -37.17 16.95
N LEU A 36 -25.56 -37.06 15.66
CA LEU A 36 -26.22 -37.78 14.57
C LEU A 36 -26.01 -39.30 14.70
N ILE A 37 -24.78 -39.73 14.97
CA ILE A 37 -24.43 -41.15 15.12
C ILE A 37 -25.17 -41.77 16.32
N LEU A 38 -25.21 -41.08 17.47
CA LEU A 38 -25.92 -41.55 18.65
C LEU A 38 -27.45 -41.60 18.44
N GLY A 39 -28.02 -40.66 17.67
CA GLY A 39 -29.42 -40.68 17.27
C GLY A 39 -29.79 -41.89 16.41
N ILE A 40 -28.93 -42.26 15.46
CA ILE A 40 -29.11 -43.45 14.61
C ILE A 40 -29.04 -44.74 15.44
N VAL A 41 -28.07 -44.84 16.36
CA VAL A 41 -27.93 -46.02 17.25
C VAL A 41 -29.12 -46.16 18.20
N ALA A 42 -29.71 -45.06 18.66
CA ALA A 42 -30.92 -45.09 19.48
C ALA A 42 -32.15 -45.61 18.71
N LEU A 43 -32.29 -45.26 17.43
CA LEU A 43 -33.39 -45.72 16.57
C LEU A 43 -33.32 -47.23 16.28
N VAL A 44 -32.11 -47.78 16.11
CA VAL A 44 -31.90 -49.22 15.84
C VAL A 44 -32.18 -50.08 17.08
N ARG A 45 -32.13 -49.52 18.30
CA ARG A 45 -32.36 -50.25 19.55
C ARG A 45 -33.82 -50.27 20.04
N ILE A 46 -34.77 -49.70 19.30
CA ILE A 46 -36.20 -49.75 19.68
C ILE A 46 -36.83 -51.00 19.03
N PRO A 47 -37.11 -52.09 19.78
CA PRO A 47 -37.76 -53.26 19.21
C PRO A 47 -39.18 -52.88 18.76
N GLY A 48 -39.62 -53.50 17.66
CA GLY A 48 -40.81 -53.14 16.86
C GLY A 48 -42.16 -53.11 17.58
N ASN A 49 -42.24 -53.42 18.88
CA ASN A 49 -43.51 -53.61 19.57
C ASN A 49 -43.84 -52.41 20.50
N GLY A 50 -44.53 -51.45 19.88
CA GLY A 50 -45.52 -50.54 20.48
C GLY A 50 -45.24 -49.92 21.85
N LYS A 51 -44.59 -48.74 21.89
CA LYS A 51 -44.80 -47.72 22.93
C LYS A 51 -44.81 -46.32 22.28
N ARG A 52 -45.73 -45.45 22.74
CA ARG A 52 -45.90 -44.05 22.29
C ARG A 52 -44.56 -43.31 22.40
N GLY A 53 -44.03 -42.83 21.28
CA GLY A 53 -42.73 -42.17 21.21
C GLY A 53 -42.14 -42.12 19.79
N LYS A 54 -42.57 -43.02 18.90
CA LYS A 54 -42.16 -43.04 17.48
C LYS A 54 -42.44 -41.70 16.76
N GLY A 55 -43.56 -41.03 17.06
CA GLY A 55 -43.88 -39.73 16.45
C GLY A 55 -42.93 -38.60 16.85
N LEU A 56 -42.45 -38.58 18.10
CA LEU A 56 -41.52 -37.56 18.60
C LEU A 56 -40.09 -37.80 18.08
N ALA A 57 -39.68 -39.06 17.94
CA ALA A 57 -38.39 -39.40 17.34
C ALA A 57 -38.34 -39.06 15.84
N VAL A 58 -39.41 -39.33 15.09
CA VAL A 58 -39.51 -38.95 13.67
C VAL A 58 -39.54 -37.43 13.51
N ALA A 59 -40.29 -36.71 14.35
CA ALA A 59 -40.30 -35.26 14.34
C ALA A 59 -38.93 -34.66 14.67
N GLY A 60 -38.22 -35.19 15.69
CA GLY A 60 -36.88 -34.74 16.04
C GLY A 60 -35.85 -34.97 14.93
N THR A 61 -35.97 -36.08 14.20
CA THR A 61 -35.05 -36.40 13.09
C THR A 61 -35.34 -35.55 11.85
N ALA A 62 -36.63 -35.27 11.56
CA ALA A 62 -37.03 -34.42 10.44
C ALA A 62 -36.64 -32.94 10.68
N VAL A 63 -36.84 -32.43 11.89
CA VAL A 63 -36.46 -31.07 12.26
C VAL A 63 -34.93 -30.94 12.31
N GLY A 64 -34.23 -31.92 12.89
CA GLY A 64 -32.76 -31.95 12.89
C GLY A 64 -32.18 -32.01 11.47
N GLY A 65 -32.73 -32.85 10.61
CA GLY A 65 -32.34 -32.93 9.20
C GLY A 65 -32.61 -31.64 8.42
N ALA A 66 -33.76 -31.00 8.67
CA ALA A 66 -34.09 -29.72 8.05
C ALA A 66 -33.14 -28.62 8.51
N VAL A 67 -32.82 -28.53 9.80
CA VAL A 67 -31.87 -27.52 10.32
C VAL A 67 -30.46 -27.75 9.78
N VAL A 68 -30.00 -29.00 9.65
CA VAL A 68 -28.68 -29.32 9.04
C VAL A 68 -28.66 -28.99 7.55
N ALA A 69 -29.74 -29.32 6.81
CA ALA A 69 -29.85 -28.99 5.40
C ALA A 69 -29.92 -27.47 5.17
N LEU A 70 -30.62 -26.74 6.04
CA LEU A 70 -30.76 -25.29 5.95
C LEU A 70 -29.48 -24.56 6.37
N THR A 71 -28.77 -25.05 7.39
CA THR A 71 -27.44 -24.53 7.75
C THR A 71 -26.37 -24.82 6.69
N THR A 72 -26.35 -26.02 6.11
CA THR A 72 -25.44 -26.31 4.98
C THR A 72 -25.78 -25.47 3.75
N LEU A 73 -27.06 -25.31 3.41
CA LEU A 73 -27.49 -24.42 2.33
C LEU A 73 -27.11 -22.95 2.60
N LEU A 74 -27.32 -22.47 3.83
CA LEU A 74 -26.90 -21.13 4.24
C LEU A 74 -25.38 -20.96 4.26
N LEU A 75 -24.59 -22.01 4.49
CA LEU A 75 -23.13 -21.96 4.38
C LEU A 75 -22.65 -21.99 2.91
N VAL A 76 -23.35 -22.70 2.02
CA VAL A 76 -23.02 -22.71 0.59
C VAL A 76 -23.45 -21.41 -0.10
N VAL A 77 -24.63 -20.89 0.23
CA VAL A 77 -25.16 -19.63 -0.32
C VAL A 77 -24.55 -18.42 0.39
N GLY A 78 -24.34 -18.52 1.70
CA GLY A 78 -23.67 -17.51 2.52
C GLY A 78 -22.16 -17.51 2.34
N GLY A 79 -21.52 -18.62 1.98
CA GLY A 79 -20.09 -18.66 1.64
C GLY A 79 -19.71 -17.78 0.43
N ALA A 80 -20.69 -17.31 -0.35
CA ALA A 80 -20.52 -16.30 -1.39
C ALA A 80 -20.85 -14.86 -0.93
N ARG A 81 -21.25 -14.68 0.34
CA ARG A 81 -21.68 -13.41 0.96
C ARG A 81 -20.97 -13.13 2.31
N PHE A 82 -20.14 -14.05 2.80
CA PHE A 82 -19.46 -14.00 4.09
C PHE A 82 -18.05 -13.37 4.01
N ASP A 83 -17.62 -12.87 2.85
CA ASP A 83 -16.37 -12.08 2.73
C ASP A 83 -16.53 -10.63 3.22
N ALA A 84 -17.75 -10.21 3.58
CA ALA A 84 -18.06 -8.83 3.98
C ALA A 84 -18.07 -8.58 5.51
N TRP A 85 -17.74 -9.58 6.34
CA TRP A 85 -17.84 -9.49 7.81
C TRP A 85 -16.66 -10.15 8.53
N THR A 86 -15.44 -10.01 8.01
CA THR A 86 -14.21 -10.43 8.70
C THR A 86 -13.40 -9.22 9.19
N GLU A 87 -13.49 -8.92 10.48
CA GLU A 87 -12.34 -8.46 11.25
C GLU A 87 -12.11 -9.51 12.33
N GLU A 88 -10.86 -9.93 12.50
CA GLU A 88 -10.37 -10.98 13.42
C GLU A 88 -10.55 -12.45 12.98
N GLY A 89 -9.53 -12.97 12.29
CA GLY A 89 -8.99 -14.29 12.66
C GLY A 89 -9.25 -15.48 11.74
N GLY A 90 -8.44 -15.58 10.68
CA GLY A 90 -7.82 -16.85 10.24
C GLY A 90 -8.76 -17.93 9.72
N GLY A 91 -9.09 -17.87 8.42
CA GLY A 91 -9.65 -19.00 7.70
C GLY A 91 -8.73 -20.24 7.79
N LEU A 92 -9.35 -21.41 7.93
CA LEU A 92 -8.74 -22.75 8.02
C LEU A 92 -7.97 -23.19 6.74
N LEU A 93 -7.83 -22.28 5.78
CA LEU A 93 -6.98 -22.37 4.60
C LEU A 93 -6.08 -21.14 4.66
N GLY A 94 -4.92 -21.25 5.32
CA GLY A 94 -4.00 -20.14 5.47
C GLY A 94 -3.71 -19.48 4.12
N SER A 95 -3.78 -18.14 4.07
CA SER A 95 -3.19 -17.34 3.00
C SER A 95 -1.74 -17.76 2.85
N ARG A 96 -1.44 -18.57 1.82
CA ARG A 96 -0.12 -19.15 1.60
C ARG A 96 0.92 -18.16 1.08
N ASP A 97 0.53 -16.91 0.84
CA ASP A 97 1.34 -15.99 0.03
C ASP A 97 1.84 -14.76 0.78
N THR A 98 1.57 -14.62 2.08
CA THR A 98 2.15 -13.52 2.88
C THR A 98 3.27 -14.02 3.78
N LYS A 99 4.34 -13.22 3.86
CA LYS A 99 5.54 -13.56 4.64
C LYS A 99 5.80 -12.46 5.66
N ALA A 100 5.67 -12.82 6.93
CA ALA A 100 6.12 -11.97 8.03
C ALA A 100 7.64 -11.75 7.93
N GLY A 101 8.05 -10.50 8.08
CA GLY A 101 9.43 -10.07 7.96
C GLY A 101 9.71 -8.83 8.80
N THR A 102 10.87 -8.25 8.57
CA THR A 102 11.23 -6.93 9.10
C THR A 102 11.67 -6.05 7.94
N LEU A 103 11.73 -4.73 8.16
CA LEU A 103 12.19 -3.76 7.15
C LEU A 103 13.49 -4.19 6.47
N ASN A 104 14.40 -4.84 7.21
CA ASN A 104 15.69 -5.30 6.69
C ASN A 104 15.59 -6.49 5.70
N HIS A 105 14.46 -7.19 5.67
CA HIS A 105 14.25 -8.31 4.76
C HIS A 105 13.65 -7.90 3.41
N LEU A 106 13.26 -6.63 3.25
CA LEU A 106 12.71 -6.11 2.01
C LEU A 106 13.79 -5.99 0.92
N ASN A 107 13.44 -6.44 -0.28
CA ASN A 107 14.24 -6.41 -1.49
C ASN A 107 13.53 -5.59 -2.58
N THR A 108 14.29 -5.18 -3.59
CA THR A 108 13.72 -4.52 -4.77
C THR A 108 12.62 -5.38 -5.41
N GLY A 109 11.45 -4.78 -5.62
CA GLY A 109 10.26 -5.42 -6.15
C GLY A 109 9.28 -5.94 -5.09
N ASP A 110 9.69 -6.05 -3.82
CA ASP A 110 8.80 -6.54 -2.75
C ASP A 110 7.66 -5.54 -2.50
N CYS A 111 6.44 -6.06 -2.46
CA CYS A 111 5.26 -5.36 -2.00
C CYS A 111 5.00 -5.69 -0.53
N PHE A 112 4.66 -4.70 0.29
CA PHE A 112 4.58 -4.91 1.73
C PHE A 112 3.59 -3.98 2.43
N ALA A 113 3.17 -4.41 3.61
CA ALA A 113 2.42 -3.63 4.58
C ALA A 113 3.25 -3.48 5.86
N PRO A 114 3.65 -2.26 6.26
CA PRO A 114 4.32 -2.03 7.54
C PRO A 114 3.32 -2.06 8.71
N ALA A 115 3.69 -2.70 9.82
CA ALA A 115 2.84 -2.76 11.01
C ALA A 115 2.69 -1.40 11.71
N GLY A 116 3.70 -0.54 11.60
CA GLY A 116 3.73 0.81 12.19
C GLY A 116 3.06 1.91 11.37
N GLY A 117 2.37 1.58 10.27
CA GLY A 117 1.88 2.55 9.29
C GLY A 117 2.92 2.89 8.21
N LEU A 118 2.46 3.51 7.12
CA LEU A 118 3.29 3.85 5.96
C LEU A 118 4.16 5.08 6.23
N PHE A 119 3.52 6.19 6.56
CA PHE A 119 4.16 7.48 6.78
C PHE A 119 4.07 7.88 8.25
N ALA A 120 5.10 8.56 8.76
CA ALA A 120 5.06 9.12 10.09
C ALA A 120 4.05 10.28 10.13
N PRO A 121 3.29 10.48 11.22
CA PRO A 121 2.43 11.64 11.37
C PRO A 121 3.24 12.94 11.31
N GLU A 122 2.66 13.99 10.71
CA GLU A 122 3.30 15.30 10.67
C GLU A 122 3.63 15.83 12.08
N GLY A 123 4.82 16.43 12.25
CA GLY A 123 5.23 17.09 13.49
C GLY A 123 5.91 16.22 14.55
N VAL A 124 6.27 14.97 14.24
CA VAL A 124 7.05 14.12 15.16
C VAL A 124 8.54 14.27 14.85
N GLU A 125 9.31 14.88 15.76
CA GLU A 125 10.74 15.24 15.57
C GLU A 125 11.71 14.05 15.41
N HIS A 126 11.21 12.84 15.30
CA HIS A 126 11.99 11.68 14.92
C HIS A 126 11.10 10.74 14.13
N GLU A 127 11.31 10.68 12.83
CA GLU A 127 10.76 9.73 11.84
C GLU A 127 11.18 8.27 12.14
N ARG A 128 11.28 7.90 13.42
CA ARG A 128 11.65 6.54 13.82
C ARG A 128 10.43 5.66 13.67
N MET A 129 10.48 4.79 12.68
CA MET A 129 9.60 3.62 12.64
C MET A 129 9.98 2.73 13.83
N THR A 130 9.23 2.84 14.94
CA THR A 130 9.49 2.08 16.17
C THR A 130 9.14 0.61 15.99
N ASP A 131 8.19 0.31 15.10
CA ASP A 131 7.85 -1.06 14.69
C ASP A 131 8.45 -1.39 13.32
N THR A 132 9.52 -2.18 13.32
CA THR A 132 10.19 -2.63 12.10
C THR A 132 9.54 -3.84 11.45
N SER A 133 8.41 -4.32 11.96
CA SER A 133 7.70 -5.49 11.45
C SER A 133 6.99 -5.14 10.14
N VAL A 134 7.10 -6.05 9.17
CA VAL A 134 6.39 -5.92 7.88
C VAL A 134 5.76 -7.25 7.50
N GLU A 135 4.68 -7.17 6.74
CA GLU A 135 4.13 -8.28 5.99
C GLU A 135 4.46 -8.10 4.52
N ILE A 136 5.26 -9.01 3.94
CA ILE A 136 5.49 -9.05 2.49
C ILE A 136 4.27 -9.72 1.86
N VAL A 137 3.63 -9.02 0.93
CA VAL A 137 2.38 -9.41 0.29
C VAL A 137 2.56 -9.54 -1.23
N PRO A 138 1.69 -10.27 -1.94
CA PRO A 138 1.70 -10.31 -3.39
C PRO A 138 1.42 -8.95 -4.02
N CYS A 139 2.18 -8.61 -5.07
CA CYS A 139 2.03 -7.34 -5.80
C CYS A 139 0.85 -7.32 -6.79
N ASP A 140 0.22 -8.46 -7.05
CA ASP A 140 -0.91 -8.63 -7.97
C ASP A 140 -2.28 -8.40 -7.29
N ARG A 141 -2.25 -7.75 -6.13
CA ARG A 141 -3.39 -7.34 -5.30
C ARG A 141 -3.10 -5.96 -4.71
N PRO A 142 -4.11 -5.23 -4.18
CA PRO A 142 -3.87 -3.93 -3.58
C PRO A 142 -2.91 -4.09 -2.40
N HIS A 143 -1.88 -3.24 -2.35
CA HIS A 143 -0.85 -3.32 -1.32
C HIS A 143 -0.39 -1.92 -0.91
N PRO A 144 -0.04 -1.68 0.37
CA PRO A 144 0.28 -0.33 0.84
C PRO A 144 1.53 0.29 0.22
N ALA A 145 2.59 -0.52 0.00
CA ALA A 145 3.87 -0.02 -0.48
C ALA A 145 4.65 -1.03 -1.33
N GLN A 146 5.50 -0.51 -2.21
CA GLN A 146 6.42 -1.28 -3.04
C GLN A 146 7.85 -0.73 -2.95
N VAL A 147 8.83 -1.62 -2.79
CA VAL A 147 10.24 -1.26 -2.86
C VAL A 147 10.67 -1.13 -4.32
N TYR A 148 10.99 0.09 -4.76
CA TYR A 148 11.45 0.35 -6.12
C TYR A 148 12.96 0.16 -6.30
N GLY A 149 13.74 0.22 -5.22
CA GLY A 149 15.20 0.17 -5.31
C GLY A 149 15.89 -0.17 -4.00
N THR A 150 17.08 -0.75 -4.09
CA THR A 150 17.98 -0.97 -2.96
C THR A 150 19.40 -0.63 -3.35
N PHE A 151 20.18 -0.06 -2.42
CA PHE A 151 21.60 0.21 -2.62
C PHE A 151 22.35 0.15 -1.29
N ARG A 152 23.69 0.20 -1.34
CA ARG A 152 24.52 0.22 -0.12
C ARG A 152 25.07 1.63 0.12
N LEU A 153 25.00 2.09 1.37
CA LEU A 153 25.65 3.33 1.83
C LEU A 153 27.13 3.33 1.46
N LYS A 154 27.65 4.50 1.10
CA LYS A 154 29.04 4.68 0.70
C LYS A 154 29.97 4.58 1.92
N GLY A 155 31.23 4.21 1.65
CA GLY A 155 32.26 4.03 2.68
C GLY A 155 32.20 2.66 3.37
N ASP A 156 33.30 2.32 4.03
CA ASP A 156 33.55 1.05 4.74
C ASP A 156 33.73 1.24 6.25
N HIS A 157 33.81 2.48 6.73
CA HIS A 157 33.97 2.85 8.14
C HIS A 157 32.64 2.96 8.88
N ALA A 158 32.69 3.09 10.22
CA ALA A 158 31.51 3.36 11.02
C ALA A 158 30.94 4.75 10.68
N ILE A 159 29.62 4.87 10.52
CA ILE A 159 28.95 6.16 10.36
C ILE A 159 28.20 6.43 11.66
N SER A 160 28.64 7.45 12.38
CA SER A 160 28.08 7.84 13.69
C SER A 160 27.12 9.03 13.60
N ASP A 161 27.10 9.74 12.47
CA ASP A 161 26.21 10.89 12.24
C ASP A 161 24.94 10.42 11.49
N PRO A 162 23.76 10.41 12.13
CA PRO A 162 22.51 10.03 11.48
C PRO A 162 22.14 10.93 10.31
N ALA A 163 22.51 12.22 10.34
CA ALA A 163 22.23 13.15 9.25
C ALA A 163 23.02 12.77 7.99
N ALA A 164 24.26 12.29 8.14
CA ALA A 164 25.08 11.81 7.03
C ALA A 164 24.53 10.52 6.41
N VAL A 165 23.90 9.64 7.21
CA VAL A 165 23.23 8.43 6.68
C VAL A 165 21.97 8.82 5.92
N SER A 166 21.12 9.65 6.51
CA SER A 166 19.88 10.13 5.91
C SER A 166 20.13 10.85 4.58
N ALA A 167 21.13 11.74 4.52
CA ALA A 167 21.51 12.43 3.29
C ALA A 167 21.92 11.45 2.18
N GLN A 168 22.75 10.45 2.49
CA GLN A 168 23.13 9.43 1.51
C GLN A 168 21.95 8.56 1.06
N ALA A 169 21.06 8.19 1.99
CA ALA A 169 19.86 7.42 1.70
C ALA A 169 18.99 8.16 0.67
N PHE A 170 18.71 9.43 0.97
CA PHE A 170 17.92 10.31 0.11
C PHE A 170 18.57 10.50 -1.28
N GLU A 171 19.85 10.89 -1.33
CA GLU A 171 20.59 11.07 -2.59
C GLU A 171 20.62 9.81 -3.46
N GLY A 172 20.77 8.63 -2.86
CA GLY A 172 20.84 7.37 -3.60
C GLY A 172 19.49 6.83 -4.07
N CYS A 173 18.38 7.25 -3.44
CA CYS A 173 17.04 6.81 -3.83
C CYS A 173 16.50 7.54 -5.07
N VAL A 174 16.82 8.82 -5.24
CA VAL A 174 16.37 9.64 -6.38
C VAL A 174 16.65 9.02 -7.76
N PRO A 175 17.86 8.54 -8.08
CA PRO A 175 18.11 7.91 -9.38
C PRO A 175 17.40 6.56 -9.53
N LEU A 176 17.24 5.80 -8.45
CA LEU A 176 16.51 4.54 -8.48
C LEU A 176 15.02 4.74 -8.74
N LEU A 177 14.44 5.85 -8.27
CA LEU A 177 13.07 6.24 -8.60
C LEU A 177 12.93 6.45 -10.10
N HIS A 178 13.85 7.20 -10.72
CA HIS A 178 13.80 7.48 -12.16
C HIS A 178 14.15 6.27 -13.04
N ASP A 179 14.81 5.25 -12.49
CA ASP A 179 15.00 3.97 -13.17
C ASP A 179 13.75 3.08 -13.08
N PHE A 180 12.96 3.23 -12.02
CA PHE A 180 11.71 2.51 -11.79
C PHE A 180 10.52 3.13 -12.52
N ALA A 181 10.41 4.45 -12.48
CA ALA A 181 9.38 5.26 -13.12
C ALA A 181 10.04 6.45 -13.85
N PRO A 182 10.54 6.24 -15.09
CA PRO A 182 11.13 7.31 -15.89
C PRO A 182 10.20 8.50 -16.17
N ASP A 183 8.89 8.30 -16.11
CA ASP A 183 7.87 9.35 -16.22
C ASP A 183 7.12 9.51 -14.89
N THR A 184 7.66 10.33 -13.99
CA THR A 184 7.08 10.58 -12.65
C THR A 184 5.74 11.31 -12.70
N TRP A 185 5.45 12.04 -13.79
CA TRP A 185 4.15 12.70 -14.03
C TRP A 185 3.01 11.71 -14.25
N ALA A 186 3.32 10.46 -14.60
CA ALA A 186 2.32 9.41 -14.80
C ALA A 186 2.10 8.57 -13.53
N LEU A 187 2.78 8.90 -12.44
CA LEU A 187 2.52 8.26 -11.14
C LEU A 187 1.25 8.85 -10.53
N PRO A 188 0.42 8.02 -9.87
CA PRO A 188 -0.64 8.55 -9.01
C PRO A 188 -0.05 9.28 -7.81
N ASP A 189 -0.89 9.91 -7.00
CA ASP A 189 -0.47 10.52 -5.74
C ASP A 189 0.10 9.44 -4.79
N VAL A 190 1.43 9.41 -4.69
CA VAL A 190 2.19 8.45 -3.89
C VAL A 190 3.30 9.17 -3.14
N GLY A 191 3.48 8.80 -1.89
CA GLY A 191 4.62 9.23 -1.10
C GLY A 191 5.85 8.38 -1.40
N PHE A 192 7.02 9.00 -1.38
CA PHE A 192 8.31 8.33 -1.51
C PHE A 192 9.05 8.40 -0.18
N SER A 193 9.65 7.30 0.24
CA SER A 193 10.47 7.27 1.45
C SER A 193 11.55 6.19 1.36
N SER A 194 12.36 6.10 2.41
CA SER A 194 13.45 5.13 2.48
C SER A 194 13.62 4.56 3.88
N TYR A 195 13.94 3.27 3.93
CA TYR A 195 14.44 2.62 5.13
C TYR A 195 15.94 2.47 5.03
N TYR A 196 16.65 2.95 6.03
CA TYR A 196 18.11 2.89 6.11
C TYR A 196 18.52 2.53 7.55
N PRO A 197 19.70 1.92 7.73
CA PRO A 197 20.20 1.61 9.07
C PRO A 197 20.43 2.89 9.87
N GLU A 198 19.96 2.96 11.12
CA GLU A 198 20.15 4.15 11.98
C GLU A 198 21.63 4.42 12.33
N SER A 199 22.44 3.36 12.37
CA SER A 199 23.87 3.45 12.57
C SER A 199 24.58 2.36 11.77
N VAL A 200 25.80 2.67 11.35
CA VAL A 200 26.65 1.71 10.65
C VAL A 200 27.86 1.42 11.52
N SER A 201 27.98 0.19 11.99
CA SER A 201 29.12 -0.23 12.80
C SER A 201 30.38 -0.42 11.96
N GLY A 202 31.56 -0.21 12.58
CA GLY A 202 32.85 -0.40 11.92
C GLY A 202 33.25 -1.87 11.70
N THR A 203 32.55 -2.81 12.35
CA THR A 203 32.85 -4.25 12.31
C THR A 203 32.03 -5.02 11.27
N GLY A 204 31.27 -4.32 10.43
CA GLY A 204 30.29 -4.90 9.53
C GLY A 204 28.89 -4.88 10.14
N GLY A 205 27.90 -4.51 9.32
CA GLY A 205 26.49 -4.37 9.65
C GLY A 205 25.67 -4.18 8.38
N ASP A 206 24.34 -4.11 8.51
CA ASP A 206 23.50 -3.74 7.37
C ASP A 206 23.82 -2.30 6.95
N ARG A 207 24.17 -2.12 5.68
CA ARG A 207 24.43 -0.82 5.04
C ARG A 207 23.42 -0.56 3.93
N THR A 208 22.38 -1.37 3.86
CA THR A 208 21.45 -1.39 2.75
C THR A 208 20.36 -0.36 2.99
N VAL A 209 20.21 0.55 2.04
CA VAL A 209 19.09 1.46 1.94
C VAL A 209 18.04 0.80 1.05
N ARG A 210 16.77 0.91 1.45
CA ARG A 210 15.61 0.37 0.74
C ARG A 210 14.68 1.53 0.43
N CYS A 211 14.58 1.87 -0.85
CA CYS A 211 13.78 2.96 -1.35
C CYS A 211 12.41 2.43 -1.76
N TRP A 212 11.35 3.05 -1.25
CA TRP A 212 10.00 2.57 -1.45
C TRP A 212 9.04 3.73 -1.72
N LEU A 213 7.93 3.40 -2.36
CA LEU A 213 6.80 4.28 -2.58
C LEU A 213 5.54 3.64 -2.02
N GLY A 214 4.57 4.45 -1.62
CA GLY A 214 3.31 3.96 -1.08
C GLY A 214 2.22 5.02 -1.12
N ALA A 215 0.98 4.58 -0.91
CA ALA A 215 -0.20 5.44 -0.80
C ALA A 215 -1.02 4.97 0.40
N GLU A 216 -1.60 5.91 1.16
CA GLU A 216 -2.44 5.57 2.32
C GLU A 216 -3.66 4.74 1.93
N ASP A 217 -4.27 5.07 0.78
CA ASP A 217 -5.39 4.31 0.18
C ASP A 217 -4.95 2.99 -0.50
N GLY A 218 -3.64 2.70 -0.49
CA GLY A 218 -3.03 1.55 -1.14
C GLY A 218 -2.67 1.77 -2.60
N LEU A 219 -1.68 1.01 -3.06
CA LEU A 219 -1.26 0.97 -4.46
C LEU A 219 -2.19 0.05 -5.28
N PRO A 220 -2.33 0.31 -6.59
CA PRO A 220 -3.12 -0.54 -7.48
C PRO A 220 -2.59 -1.98 -7.52
N GLU A 221 -3.42 -2.91 -8.03
CA GLU A 221 -3.10 -4.34 -8.19
C GLU A 221 -2.00 -4.63 -9.24
N VAL A 222 -1.33 -3.58 -9.71
CA VAL A 222 -0.24 -3.61 -10.68
C VAL A 222 0.92 -2.78 -10.17
N SER A 223 2.14 -3.26 -10.38
CA SER A 223 3.34 -2.49 -10.05
C SER A 223 3.36 -1.16 -10.82
N LEU A 224 3.76 -0.09 -10.13
CA LEU A 224 3.98 1.22 -10.74
C LEU A 224 5.27 1.30 -11.57
N ARG A 225 5.99 0.17 -11.71
CA ARG A 225 7.19 0.10 -12.54
C ARG A 225 6.81 0.32 -14.01
N GLN A 226 7.40 1.34 -14.62
CA GLN A 226 7.17 1.64 -16.02
C GLN A 226 8.13 0.85 -16.91
N ASP A 227 7.62 0.34 -18.04
CA ASP A 227 8.42 -0.35 -19.06
C ASP A 227 8.82 0.62 -20.18
N PRO A 228 10.12 0.96 -20.34
CA PRO A 228 10.59 1.82 -21.42
C PRO A 228 10.27 1.32 -22.83
N GLY A 229 9.98 0.03 -23.00
CA GLY A 229 9.56 -0.57 -24.26
C GLY A 229 8.19 -0.08 -24.76
N THR A 230 7.35 0.48 -23.89
CA THR A 230 5.99 0.94 -24.21
C THR A 230 5.95 2.29 -24.92
N TRP A 231 6.96 3.14 -24.72
CA TRP A 231 7.06 4.45 -25.35
C TRP A 231 7.62 4.37 -26.78
N ASP A 232 7.32 5.38 -27.60
CA ASP A 232 8.01 5.54 -28.88
C ASP A 232 9.44 6.11 -28.70
N ALA A 233 10.20 6.21 -29.81
CA ALA A 233 11.57 6.70 -29.77
C ALA A 233 11.68 8.18 -29.33
N GLY A 234 10.72 9.02 -29.72
CA GLY A 234 10.69 10.43 -29.35
C GLY A 234 10.31 10.62 -27.88
N GLN A 235 9.31 9.89 -27.40
CA GLN A 235 8.90 9.86 -25.99
C GLN A 235 10.05 9.40 -25.08
N ARG A 236 10.72 8.30 -25.42
CA ARG A 236 11.91 7.85 -24.66
C ARG A 236 13.04 8.88 -24.67
N ALA A 237 13.29 9.52 -25.81
CA ALA A 237 14.34 10.53 -25.90
C ALA A 237 14.02 11.74 -25.03
N TYR A 238 12.76 12.18 -25.03
CA TYR A 238 12.26 13.26 -24.17
C TYR A 238 12.40 12.92 -22.68
N LEU A 239 11.85 11.79 -22.23
CA LEU A 239 11.90 11.38 -20.81
C LEU A 239 13.35 11.23 -20.33
N LYS A 240 14.22 10.66 -21.16
CA LYS A 240 15.66 10.58 -20.86
C LYS A 240 16.31 11.96 -20.76
N ALA A 241 15.93 12.90 -21.61
CA ALA A 241 16.46 14.25 -21.58
C ALA A 241 15.96 15.06 -20.38
N MET A 242 14.75 14.80 -19.89
CA MET A 242 14.17 15.45 -18.71
C MET A 242 14.64 14.86 -17.37
N ARG A 243 15.21 13.64 -17.38
CA ARG A 243 15.69 12.96 -16.16
C ARG A 243 16.55 13.84 -15.25
N PRO A 244 17.55 14.61 -15.72
CA PRO A 244 18.37 15.45 -14.82
C PRO A 244 17.56 16.54 -14.09
N SER A 245 16.59 17.16 -14.76
CA SER A 245 15.70 18.17 -14.15
C SER A 245 14.77 17.53 -13.12
N SER A 246 14.19 16.37 -13.46
CA SER A 246 13.32 15.62 -12.55
C SER A 246 14.08 15.10 -11.32
N GLU A 247 15.28 14.54 -11.50
CA GLU A 247 16.14 14.14 -10.39
C GLU A 247 16.50 15.31 -9.48
N ALA A 248 16.77 16.49 -10.05
CA ALA A 248 17.03 17.68 -9.26
C ALA A 248 15.80 18.10 -8.44
N TRP A 249 14.60 18.05 -9.02
CA TRP A 249 13.35 18.35 -8.33
C TRP A 249 13.13 17.41 -7.14
N PHE A 250 13.18 16.10 -7.37
CA PHE A 250 13.05 15.07 -6.33
C PHE A 250 14.20 15.05 -5.32
N SER A 251 15.26 15.83 -5.54
CA SER A 251 16.35 15.99 -4.58
C SER A 251 16.10 17.07 -3.51
N SER A 252 14.87 17.57 -3.38
CA SER A 252 14.47 18.49 -2.31
C SER A 252 14.35 17.77 -0.98
N THR A 253 15.17 18.17 0.00
CA THR A 253 15.07 17.63 1.37
C THR A 253 14.03 18.41 2.17
N GLY A 254 13.37 17.81 3.16
CA GLY A 254 12.42 18.49 4.06
C GLY A 254 13.00 19.66 4.89
N LYS A 255 14.28 19.99 4.73
CA LYS A 255 14.96 21.14 5.36
C LYS A 255 15.08 22.36 4.43
N VAL A 256 14.74 22.24 3.14
CA VAL A 256 14.87 23.34 2.16
C VAL A 256 14.12 24.59 2.62
N ASP A 257 13.02 24.45 3.34
CA ASP A 257 12.22 25.59 3.81
C ASP A 257 12.75 26.28 5.07
N THR A 258 13.64 25.62 5.82
CA THR A 258 14.09 26.11 7.13
C THR A 258 15.60 26.35 7.20
N ASP A 259 16.39 25.69 6.36
CA ASP A 259 17.85 25.73 6.37
C ASP A 259 18.42 26.33 5.08
N LEU A 260 19.21 27.40 5.21
CA LEU A 260 19.78 28.11 4.06
C LEU A 260 20.79 27.24 3.28
N ALA A 261 21.55 26.39 3.96
CA ALA A 261 22.54 25.53 3.29
C ALA A 261 21.84 24.45 2.47
N ALA A 262 20.77 23.86 2.99
CA ALA A 262 19.90 22.93 2.27
C ALA A 262 19.24 23.60 1.06
N ALA A 263 18.68 24.81 1.24
CA ALA A 263 18.03 25.57 0.19
C ALA A 263 19.00 25.94 -0.96
N THR A 264 20.17 26.49 -0.62
CA THR A 264 21.18 26.88 -1.62
C THR A 264 21.79 25.67 -2.33
N ALA A 265 22.01 24.56 -1.63
CA ALA A 265 22.49 23.32 -2.24
C ALA A 265 21.46 22.70 -3.20
N TRP A 266 20.16 22.73 -2.84
CA TRP A 266 19.11 22.28 -3.74
C TRP A 266 18.96 23.20 -4.96
N ALA A 267 19.03 24.51 -4.77
CA ALA A 267 19.00 25.46 -5.88
C ALA A 267 20.16 25.25 -6.87
N GLU A 268 21.36 24.90 -6.41
CA GLU A 268 22.46 24.55 -7.31
C GLU A 268 22.13 23.27 -8.11
N ARG A 269 21.59 22.23 -7.46
CA ARG A 269 21.19 20.99 -8.15
C ARG A 269 20.11 21.25 -9.20
N MET A 270 19.11 22.08 -8.88
CA MET A 270 18.08 22.52 -9.82
C MET A 270 18.69 23.23 -11.04
N ALA A 271 19.62 24.15 -10.79
CA ALA A 271 20.30 24.88 -11.85
C ALA A 271 21.16 24.00 -12.77
N GLU A 272 21.78 22.95 -12.22
CA GLU A 272 22.56 21.98 -12.99
C GLU A 272 21.64 21.04 -13.78
N GLY A 273 20.60 20.49 -13.13
CA GLY A 273 19.66 19.55 -13.73
C GLY A 273 18.82 20.19 -14.84
N GLY A 274 18.33 21.41 -14.64
CA GLY A 274 17.61 22.17 -15.64
C GLY A 274 18.48 22.50 -16.86
N ALA A 275 19.70 22.97 -16.65
CA ALA A 275 20.62 23.32 -17.73
C ALA A 275 21.06 22.11 -18.55
N GLU A 276 21.32 20.97 -17.91
CA GLU A 276 21.64 19.73 -18.62
C GLU A 276 20.42 19.22 -19.40
N SER A 277 19.22 19.26 -18.82
CA SER A 277 17.99 18.85 -19.52
C SER A 277 17.70 19.74 -20.73
N ALA A 278 17.85 21.07 -20.60
CA ALA A 278 17.75 22.01 -21.71
C ALA A 278 18.71 21.67 -22.85
N LYS A 279 19.97 21.35 -22.52
CA LYS A 279 20.98 20.92 -23.49
C LYS A 279 20.60 19.59 -24.16
N LEU A 280 20.14 18.61 -23.39
CA LEU A 280 19.75 17.30 -23.89
C LEU A 280 18.54 17.40 -24.82
N LEU A 281 17.51 18.17 -24.45
CA LEU A 281 16.32 18.40 -25.28
C LEU A 281 16.69 19.00 -26.64
N ARG A 282 17.56 20.02 -26.66
CA ARG A 282 18.06 20.66 -27.90
C ARG A 282 18.86 19.71 -28.78
N ALA A 283 19.44 18.66 -28.21
CA ALA A 283 20.22 17.66 -28.93
C ALA A 283 19.38 16.50 -29.49
N ILE A 284 18.07 16.44 -29.21
CA ILE A 284 17.21 15.39 -29.75
C ILE A 284 16.88 15.70 -31.22
N ASP A 285 17.38 14.86 -32.11
CA ASP A 285 16.99 14.85 -33.50
C ASP A 285 15.70 14.05 -33.73
N GLY A 286 14.98 14.37 -34.81
CA GLY A 286 13.91 13.49 -35.31
C GLY A 286 12.53 13.67 -34.65
N PHE A 287 12.33 14.68 -33.81
CA PHE A 287 10.98 15.01 -33.35
C PHE A 287 10.05 15.34 -34.53
N PRO A 288 8.76 14.91 -34.45
CA PRO A 288 7.72 15.38 -35.36
C PRO A 288 7.67 16.91 -35.41
N ALA A 289 7.31 17.50 -36.55
CA ALA A 289 7.32 18.95 -36.73
C ALA A 289 6.48 19.69 -35.67
N ARG A 290 5.33 19.12 -35.27
CA ARG A 290 4.45 19.66 -34.22
C ARG A 290 5.12 19.76 -32.84
N THR A 291 6.11 18.93 -32.56
CA THR A 291 6.75 18.80 -31.23
C THR A 291 7.96 19.72 -31.08
N ARG A 292 8.58 20.13 -32.19
CA ARG A 292 9.84 20.90 -32.14
C ARG A 292 9.69 22.26 -31.48
N GLY A 293 8.59 22.97 -31.75
CA GLY A 293 8.29 24.27 -31.15
C GLY A 293 8.16 24.17 -29.63
N PRO A 294 7.21 23.36 -29.11
CA PRO A 294 7.03 23.15 -27.68
C PRO A 294 8.30 22.70 -26.95
N VAL A 295 9.02 21.70 -27.47
CA VAL A 295 10.27 21.23 -26.86
C VAL A 295 11.37 22.31 -26.84
N THR A 296 11.44 23.15 -27.89
CA THR A 296 12.39 24.27 -27.90
C THR A 296 12.02 25.33 -26.87
N ALA A 297 10.72 25.61 -26.69
CA ALA A 297 10.24 26.52 -25.66
C ALA A 297 10.58 26.01 -24.25
N LEU A 298 10.29 24.74 -23.95
CA LEU A 298 10.67 24.10 -22.70
C LEU A 298 12.18 24.17 -22.44
N ALA A 299 13.01 23.84 -23.44
CA ALA A 299 14.46 23.90 -23.29
C ALA A 299 14.94 25.33 -22.97
N ASN A 300 14.31 26.36 -23.54
CA ASN A 300 14.64 27.75 -23.22
C ASN A 300 14.18 28.15 -21.82
N ARG A 301 13.00 27.68 -21.39
CA ARG A 301 12.47 27.90 -20.04
C ARG A 301 13.39 27.30 -18.98
N LEU A 302 13.77 26.02 -19.14
CA LEU A 302 14.69 25.33 -18.23
C LEU A 302 16.04 26.06 -18.09
N ASP A 303 16.58 26.58 -19.20
CA ASP A 303 17.85 27.33 -19.21
C ASP A 303 17.72 28.68 -18.47
N ALA A 304 16.60 29.39 -18.67
CA ALA A 304 16.29 30.63 -17.96
C ALA A 304 16.13 30.41 -16.44
N LEU A 305 15.32 29.42 -16.06
CA LEU A 305 15.13 29.01 -14.66
C LEU A 305 16.44 28.59 -14.01
N SER A 306 17.29 27.87 -14.75
CA SER A 306 18.62 27.48 -14.27
C SER A 306 19.50 28.70 -13.95
N GLY A 307 19.33 29.80 -14.68
CA GLY A 307 19.99 31.08 -14.36
C GLY A 307 19.53 31.66 -13.03
N ILE A 308 18.22 31.64 -12.77
CA ILE A 308 17.60 32.12 -11.52
C ILE A 308 18.06 31.25 -10.34
N GLN A 309 17.96 29.93 -10.47
CA GLN A 309 18.35 28.97 -9.45
C GLN A 309 19.84 29.07 -9.09
N ARG A 310 20.72 29.28 -10.09
CA ARG A 310 22.15 29.53 -9.86
C ARG A 310 22.43 30.88 -9.19
N SER A 311 21.55 31.85 -9.36
CA SER A 311 21.61 33.10 -8.59
C SER A 311 21.21 32.85 -7.14
N ALA A 312 20.11 32.14 -6.91
CA ALA A 312 19.60 31.78 -5.59
C ALA A 312 20.60 30.92 -4.79
N SER A 313 21.28 29.97 -5.43
CA SER A 313 22.30 29.12 -4.78
C SER A 313 23.47 29.91 -4.16
N ARG A 314 23.66 31.16 -4.56
CA ARG A 314 24.70 32.07 -4.07
C ARG A 314 24.20 33.08 -3.03
N ALA A 315 23.00 32.90 -2.51
CA ALA A 315 22.44 33.77 -1.48
C ALA A 315 23.21 33.62 -0.16
N ALA A 316 23.50 34.75 0.50
CA ALA A 316 24.17 34.76 1.80
C ALA A 316 23.18 34.71 2.98
N THR A 317 21.90 34.98 2.74
CA THR A 317 20.85 34.99 3.76
C THR A 317 19.57 34.37 3.21
N ARG A 318 18.67 33.95 4.12
CA ARG A 318 17.36 33.39 3.76
C ARG A 318 16.50 34.37 2.98
N ALA A 319 16.42 35.63 3.43
CA ALA A 319 15.67 36.68 2.74
C ALA A 319 16.23 36.96 1.32
N GLU A 320 17.55 36.88 1.16
CA GLU A 320 18.17 37.00 -0.16
C GLU A 320 17.88 35.77 -1.03
N PHE A 321 17.90 34.57 -0.46
CA PHE A 321 17.52 33.34 -1.15
C PHE A 321 16.09 33.46 -1.68
N GLU A 322 15.12 33.78 -0.83
CA GLU A 322 13.71 33.94 -1.20
C GLU A 322 13.54 34.96 -2.32
N LYS A 323 14.17 36.13 -2.21
CA LYS A 323 14.12 37.16 -3.25
C LYS A 323 14.74 36.73 -4.59
N ARG A 324 15.78 35.89 -4.57
CA ARG A 324 16.45 35.41 -5.79
C ARG A 324 15.78 34.17 -6.36
N TRP A 325 15.17 33.37 -5.48
CA TRP A 325 14.39 32.20 -5.82
C TRP A 325 13.06 32.60 -6.42
N ASP A 326 12.53 33.78 -6.05
CA ASP A 326 11.27 34.32 -6.51
C ASP A 326 11.03 34.11 -8.01
N ILE A 327 10.17 33.13 -8.32
CA ILE A 327 9.72 32.76 -9.67
C ILE A 327 8.38 33.47 -9.96
N ASP A 328 7.98 34.51 -9.20
CA ASP A 328 6.68 35.23 -9.23
C ASP A 328 6.25 35.86 -10.57
N GLY A 329 6.92 35.59 -11.68
CA GLY A 329 6.34 35.91 -12.98
C GLY A 329 5.52 34.74 -13.49
N ASP A 330 4.26 34.55 -13.03
CA ASP A 330 3.09 33.83 -13.62
C ASP A 330 3.30 32.62 -14.57
N GLU A 331 4.50 32.09 -14.67
CA GLU A 331 4.98 31.15 -15.66
C GLU A 331 5.58 29.99 -14.88
N ASP A 332 4.71 29.11 -14.44
CA ASP A 332 5.12 27.82 -13.92
C ASP A 332 5.93 27.08 -15.00
N ALA A 333 7.04 26.45 -14.61
CA ALA A 333 7.80 25.58 -15.51
C ALA A 333 6.91 24.46 -16.09
N SER A 334 5.81 24.15 -15.39
CA SER A 334 4.78 23.22 -15.84
C SER A 334 4.17 23.63 -17.18
N GLY A 335 4.06 24.91 -17.54
CA GLY A 335 3.36 25.34 -18.75
C GLY A 335 4.04 24.89 -20.06
N GLU A 336 5.34 25.16 -20.22
CA GLU A 336 6.05 24.67 -21.42
C GLU A 336 6.30 23.16 -21.38
N GLU A 337 6.45 22.57 -20.20
CA GLU A 337 6.55 21.11 -20.06
C GLU A 337 5.24 20.44 -20.47
N TRP A 338 4.11 20.99 -20.03
CA TRP A 338 2.77 20.59 -20.41
C TRP A 338 2.59 20.53 -21.92
N GLU A 339 2.88 21.63 -22.61
CA GLU A 339 2.76 21.73 -24.07
C GLU A 339 3.68 20.75 -24.80
N ALA A 340 4.90 20.55 -24.29
CA ALA A 340 5.84 19.58 -24.86
C ALA A 340 5.32 18.14 -24.70
N ARG A 341 4.83 17.79 -23.51
CA ARG A 341 4.26 16.48 -23.18
C ARG A 341 3.00 16.21 -23.99
N LEU A 342 2.10 17.18 -24.10
CA LEU A 342 0.89 17.11 -24.92
C LEU A 342 1.22 16.86 -26.40
N ALA A 343 2.20 17.59 -26.97
CA ALA A 343 2.63 17.39 -28.34
C ALA A 343 3.28 16.00 -28.61
N LEU A 344 3.84 15.39 -27.56
CA LEU A 344 4.41 14.04 -27.53
C LEU A 344 3.39 12.94 -27.22
N GLY A 345 2.15 13.30 -26.84
CA GLY A 345 1.15 12.35 -26.37
C GLY A 345 1.56 11.62 -25.08
N LEU A 346 2.31 12.30 -24.22
CA LEU A 346 2.61 11.84 -22.86
C LEU A 346 1.51 12.29 -21.89
N PRO A 347 1.34 11.61 -20.73
CA PRO A 347 0.39 12.04 -19.70
C PRO A 347 0.70 13.44 -19.19
N VAL A 348 -0.36 14.15 -18.83
CA VAL A 348 -0.33 15.54 -18.36
C VAL A 348 -1.41 15.64 -17.26
N GLU A 349 -1.12 16.27 -16.11
CA GLU A 349 -2.04 16.51 -14.98
C GLU A 349 -3.19 17.47 -15.35
N ASP A 350 -4.42 17.00 -15.55
CA ASP A 350 -5.55 17.87 -15.94
C ASP A 350 -5.55 19.20 -15.17
N GLU A 351 -5.56 20.34 -15.88
CA GLU A 351 -5.75 21.65 -15.26
C GLU A 351 -7.04 21.56 -14.44
N GLU A 352 -6.94 21.46 -13.11
CA GLU A 352 -8.13 21.52 -12.26
C GLU A 352 -8.89 22.79 -12.62
N GLU A 353 -10.17 22.64 -13.00
CA GLU A 353 -11.10 23.75 -13.16
C GLU A 353 -11.23 24.50 -11.82
N GLY A 354 -10.32 25.44 -11.58
CA GLY A 354 -10.43 26.41 -10.51
C GLY A 354 -11.63 27.31 -10.77
N GLY A 355 -12.77 27.05 -10.10
CA GLY A 355 -13.91 27.94 -10.18
C GLY A 355 -15.25 27.37 -9.73
N GLY A 356 -15.38 27.10 -8.43
CA GLY A 356 -16.65 26.68 -7.85
C GLY A 356 -16.85 27.19 -6.43
N GLU A 357 -16.91 28.50 -6.26
CA GLU A 357 -17.52 29.14 -5.08
C GLU A 357 -18.94 28.56 -4.89
N GLN A 358 -19.11 27.57 -4.01
CA GLN A 358 -20.44 27.19 -3.55
C GLN A 358 -20.88 28.21 -2.50
N GLN A 359 -21.57 29.23 -3.00
CA GLN A 359 -22.58 29.93 -2.19
C GLN A 359 -23.69 28.93 -1.84
N GLY A 360 -23.89 28.72 -0.55
CA GLY A 360 -24.98 27.92 0.03
C GLY A 360 -25.00 28.00 1.54
#